data_AF-A0A3A6JJE9-F1
#
_entry.id   AF-A0A3A6JJE9-F1
#
_cell.length_a   1.000
_cell.length_b   1.000
_cell.length_c   1.000
_cell.angle_alpha   90.00
_cell.angle_beta   90.00
_cell.angle_gamma   90.00
#
_symmetry.space_group_name_H-M   'P 1'
#
loop_
_entity.id
_entity.type
_entity.pdbx_description
1 polymer ?
#
loop_
_entity_poly.entity_id
_entity_poly.type
_entity_poly.pdbx_seq_one_letter_code
_entity_poly.pdbx_strand_id
1 'polypeptide(L)'
;MAKTIKFNLICDNTPVRTIEDLQNNFSIEDVLDYYRNGLLCRWLKVRGYEEELKKVEEIRSEDSMGIIKELIQIFEIPCDPAEVEKSIYILKYKVESEIENEQYKQESYKVEGIIEDYQQGYRSLLNTIFENQNDAAQIKAAIQEIVEKYKWVLQYDYRRVLTELTDQKMLLAVMCFLMNEQAREVCFAPDPENLTFPAGSDNYVLYEKIKTMLGQKEIMETLGDNLKSFSGVTDGYWKDLKPKGQKYMLLSIVDGDFARSAGVIGGDLGSAQINGKFPVVDGIDYKSNSSMRTMLYMEV
;
A
#
# COMPACT_ATOMS: atom_id res chain seq x y z
N MET A 1 24.41 60.42 -1.05
CA MET A 1 23.77 59.92 0.19
C MET A 1 22.28 59.79 -0.09
N ALA A 2 21.75 58.56 -0.05
CA ALA A 2 20.32 58.32 -0.28
C ALA A 2 19.51 58.92 0.88
N LYS A 3 18.41 59.65 0.59
CA LYS A 3 17.51 60.15 1.62
C LYS A 3 16.83 58.96 2.30
N THR A 4 17.14 58.73 3.57
CA THR A 4 16.48 57.69 4.37
C THR A 4 14.99 58.04 4.51
N ILE A 5 14.12 57.20 3.97
CA ILE A 5 12.67 57.43 3.98
C ILE A 5 12.12 57.00 5.35
N LYS A 6 11.45 57.93 6.05
CA LYS A 6 10.72 57.63 7.28
C LYS A 6 9.45 56.86 6.96
N PHE A 7 9.18 55.78 7.70
CA PHE A 7 7.96 54.98 7.59
C PHE A 7 7.39 54.72 9.00
N ASN A 8 6.14 54.28 9.08
CA ASN A 8 5.46 53.97 10.34
C ASN A 8 5.42 52.45 10.55
N LEU A 9 5.50 52.00 11.80
CA LEU A 9 5.07 50.65 12.15
C LEU A 9 3.54 50.64 12.25
N ILE A 10 2.92 49.47 12.15
CA ILE A 10 1.50 49.28 12.45
C ILE A 10 1.42 48.30 13.61
N CYS A 11 0.83 48.71 14.73
CA CYS A 11 0.60 47.84 15.88
C CYS A 11 -0.90 47.86 16.21
N ASP A 12 -1.54 46.67 16.26
CA ASP A 12 -3.00 46.52 16.42
C ASP A 12 -3.80 47.45 15.48
N ASN A 13 -3.47 47.43 14.19
CA ASN A 13 -4.03 48.30 13.15
C ASN A 13 -3.83 49.81 13.35
N THR A 14 -3.01 50.23 14.32
CA THR A 14 -2.75 51.63 14.62
C THR A 14 -1.36 52.05 14.12
N PRO A 15 -1.22 53.18 13.40
CA PRO A 15 0.08 53.64 12.91
C PRO A 15 0.95 54.19 14.04
N VAL A 16 2.12 53.61 14.24
CA VAL A 16 3.12 54.01 15.23
C VAL A 16 4.20 54.86 14.56
N ARG A 17 4.23 56.15 14.92
CA ARG A 17 5.16 57.15 14.39
C ARG A 17 6.21 57.56 15.42
N THR A 18 5.89 57.53 16.70
CA THR A 18 6.80 57.88 17.79
C THR A 18 6.93 56.73 18.78
N ILE A 19 7.91 56.79 19.68
CA ILE A 19 7.98 55.87 20.82
C ILE A 19 6.74 56.01 21.71
N GLU A 20 6.20 57.21 21.86
CA GLU A 20 4.95 57.44 22.58
C GLU A 20 3.75 56.73 21.91
N ASP A 21 3.67 56.73 20.57
CA ASP A 21 2.66 55.95 19.86
C ASP A 21 2.85 54.44 20.12
N LEU A 22 4.10 53.97 20.19
CA LEU A 22 4.43 52.57 20.48
C LEU A 22 4.03 52.19 21.90
N GLN A 23 4.27 53.06 22.89
CA GLN A 23 3.86 52.87 24.29
C GLN A 23 2.34 52.73 24.43
N ASN A 24 1.58 53.52 23.68
CA ASN A 24 0.12 53.54 23.77
C ASN A 24 -0.56 52.41 22.97
N ASN A 25 0.11 51.86 21.96
CA ASN A 25 -0.46 50.87 21.03
C ASN A 25 0.40 49.60 20.95
N PHE A 26 1.07 49.25 22.05
CA PHE A 26 2.02 48.13 22.07
C PHE A 26 1.30 46.79 21.85
N SER A 27 1.66 46.09 20.77
CA SER A 27 1.21 44.74 20.47
C SER A 27 2.39 43.78 20.54
N ILE A 28 2.31 42.79 21.44
CA ILE A 28 3.40 41.82 21.66
C ILE A 28 3.72 41.06 20.36
N GLU A 29 2.69 40.67 19.60
CA GLU A 29 2.82 39.92 18.35
C GLU A 29 3.54 40.75 17.28
N ASP A 30 3.01 41.95 16.98
CA ASP A 30 3.57 42.83 15.95
C ASP A 30 5.00 43.25 16.28
N VAL A 31 5.26 43.65 17.53
CA VAL A 31 6.58 44.16 17.93
C VAL A 31 7.64 43.06 17.94
N LEU A 32 7.27 41.83 18.36
CA LEU A 32 8.17 40.68 18.29
C LEU A 32 8.53 40.33 16.86
N ASP A 33 7.56 40.39 15.95
CA ASP A 33 7.79 40.15 14.52
C ASP A 33 8.66 41.23 13.89
N TYR A 34 8.41 42.51 14.18
CA TYR A 34 9.25 43.61 13.70
C TYR A 34 10.68 43.54 14.25
N TYR A 35 10.86 43.03 15.47
CA TYR A 35 12.19 42.75 16.00
C TYR A 35 12.87 41.64 15.18
N ARG A 36 12.22 40.48 15.01
CA ARG A 36 12.76 39.31 14.31
C ARG A 36 13.11 39.56 12.84
N ASN A 37 12.30 40.34 12.14
CA ASN A 37 12.53 40.67 10.74
C ASN A 37 13.43 41.93 10.55
N GLY A 38 13.85 42.56 11.64
CA GLY A 38 14.73 43.73 11.66
C GLY A 38 14.09 45.06 11.25
N LEU A 39 12.76 45.11 11.06
CA LEU A 39 12.04 46.36 10.76
C LEU A 39 12.05 47.33 11.94
N LEU A 40 12.02 46.82 13.18
CA LEU A 40 12.08 47.65 14.39
C LEU A 40 13.38 48.46 14.42
N CYS A 41 14.54 47.82 14.21
CA CYS A 41 15.83 48.51 14.16
C CYS A 41 15.89 49.55 13.03
N ARG A 42 15.36 49.22 11.84
CA ARG A 42 15.28 50.19 10.73
C ARG A 42 14.41 51.39 11.11
N TRP A 43 13.26 51.15 11.72
CA TRP A 43 12.33 52.20 12.12
C TRP A 43 12.97 53.14 13.15
N LEU A 44 13.68 52.61 14.14
CA LEU A 44 14.46 53.41 15.11
C LEU A 44 15.52 54.26 14.42
N LYS A 45 16.30 53.63 13.51
CA LYS A 45 17.38 54.29 12.76
C LYS A 45 16.88 55.44 11.88
N VAL A 46 15.80 55.26 11.13
CA VAL A 46 15.28 56.31 10.23
C VAL A 46 14.66 57.49 11.00
N ARG A 47 14.32 57.29 12.28
CA ARG A 47 13.72 58.30 13.17
C ARG A 47 14.71 58.97 14.11
N GLY A 48 15.92 58.43 14.24
CA GLY A 48 17.00 59.01 15.06
C GLY A 48 16.96 58.59 16.53
N TYR A 49 16.33 57.44 16.83
CA TYR A 49 16.30 56.85 18.17
C TYR A 49 17.56 56.00 18.40
N GLU A 50 18.73 56.66 18.45
CA GLU A 50 20.04 55.97 18.49
C GLU A 50 20.28 55.22 19.81
N GLU A 51 19.80 55.76 20.94
CA GLU A 51 19.93 55.13 22.26
C GLU A 51 19.10 53.85 22.36
N GLU A 52 17.84 53.90 21.94
CA GLU A 52 16.95 52.74 21.93
C GLU A 52 17.41 51.72 20.89
N LEU A 53 17.87 52.16 19.72
CA LEU A 53 18.43 51.27 18.69
C LEU A 53 19.58 50.45 19.26
N LYS A 54 20.53 51.10 19.95
CA LYS A 54 21.67 50.41 20.56
C LYS A 54 21.23 49.36 21.57
N LYS A 55 20.26 49.69 22.43
CA LYS A 55 19.72 48.74 23.41
C LYS A 55 19.02 47.55 22.73
N VAL A 56 18.24 47.80 21.67
CA VAL A 56 17.56 46.73 20.91
C VAL A 56 18.57 45.83 20.18
N GLU A 57 19.65 46.40 19.65
CA GLU A 57 20.73 45.63 19.01
C GLU A 57 21.56 44.80 20.02
N GLU A 58 21.54 45.17 21.30
CA GLU A 58 22.24 44.47 22.38
C GLU A 58 21.43 43.32 23.01
N ILE A 59 20.15 43.14 22.63
CA ILE A 59 19.31 42.03 23.10
C ILE A 59 19.93 40.69 22.70
N ARG A 60 20.15 39.80 23.67
CA ARG A 60 20.77 38.47 23.46
C ARG A 60 19.84 37.30 23.67
N SER A 61 18.62 37.53 24.15
CA SER A 61 17.64 36.47 24.33
C SER A 61 17.25 35.85 22.99
N GLU A 62 17.21 34.51 22.93
CA GLU A 62 16.74 33.77 21.75
C GLU A 62 15.27 33.37 21.85
N ASP A 63 14.73 33.26 23.08
CA ASP A 63 13.32 32.94 23.29
C ASP A 63 12.42 34.20 23.26
N SER A 64 11.19 34.03 22.79
CA SER A 64 10.19 35.11 22.67
C SER A 64 9.94 35.86 23.98
N MET A 65 10.03 35.19 25.13
CA MET A 65 9.69 35.77 26.42
C MET A 65 10.79 36.74 26.89
N GLY A 66 12.05 36.33 26.81
CA GLY A 66 13.16 37.20 27.15
C GLY A 66 13.24 38.42 26.22
N ILE A 67 13.04 38.22 24.91
CA ILE A 67 13.03 39.32 23.93
C ILE A 67 11.95 40.35 24.28
N ILE A 68 10.70 39.92 24.52
CA ILE A 68 9.61 40.85 24.82
C ILE A 68 9.82 41.58 26.15
N LYS A 69 10.34 40.89 27.18
CA LYS A 69 10.66 41.53 28.47
C LYS A 69 11.69 42.63 28.30
N GLU A 70 12.73 42.40 27.51
CA GLU A 70 13.74 43.42 27.21
C GLU A 70 13.15 44.58 26.39
N LEU A 71 12.33 44.31 25.38
CA LEU A 71 11.68 45.36 24.58
C LEU A 71 10.72 46.23 25.39
N ILE A 72 9.93 45.64 26.29
CA ILE A 72 9.07 46.36 27.23
C ILE A 72 9.89 47.31 28.11
N GLN A 73 11.05 46.84 28.59
CA GLN A 73 11.94 47.66 29.42
C GLN A 73 12.61 48.78 28.61
N ILE A 74 13.04 48.51 27.37
CA ILE A 74 13.72 49.49 26.52
C ILE A 74 12.79 50.65 26.14
N PHE A 75 11.53 50.35 25.81
CA PHE A 75 10.55 51.35 25.41
C PHE A 75 9.69 51.88 26.56
N GLU A 76 9.97 51.45 27.79
CA GLU A 76 9.24 51.86 28.99
C GLU A 76 7.72 51.67 28.83
N ILE A 77 7.32 50.51 28.29
CA ILE A 77 5.91 50.21 28.00
C ILE A 77 5.14 50.08 29.33
N PRO A 78 4.07 50.86 29.55
CA PRO A 78 3.25 50.74 30.75
C PRO A 78 2.38 49.48 30.65
N CYS A 79 2.80 48.40 31.30
CA CYS A 79 2.07 47.13 31.29
C CYS A 79 2.13 46.41 32.64
N ASP A 80 1.12 45.57 32.91
CA ASP A 80 1.13 44.63 34.03
C ASP A 80 1.99 43.40 33.66
N PRO A 81 3.07 43.09 34.40
CA PRO A 81 3.91 41.93 34.15
C PRO A 81 3.14 40.61 34.05
N ALA A 82 2.04 40.44 34.81
CA ALA A 82 1.24 39.22 34.80
C ALA A 82 0.45 39.03 33.49
N GLU A 83 -0.11 40.12 32.94
CA GLU A 83 -0.83 40.11 31.66
C GLU A 83 0.12 39.90 30.47
N VAL A 84 1.33 40.45 30.55
CA VAL A 84 2.39 40.22 29.57
C VAL A 84 2.81 38.75 29.53
N GLU A 85 3.07 38.15 30.69
CA GLU A 85 3.48 36.74 30.77
C GLU A 85 2.41 35.80 30.20
N LYS A 86 1.14 36.05 30.53
CA LYS A 86 -0.01 35.31 29.97
C LYS A 86 -0.10 35.45 28.45
N SER A 87 0.07 36.66 27.93
CA SER A 87 0.01 36.93 26.49
C SER A 87 1.16 36.28 25.72
N ILE A 88 2.37 36.31 26.26
CA ILE A 88 3.54 35.61 25.70
C ILE A 88 3.30 34.10 25.67
N TYR A 89 2.74 33.53 26.74
CA TYR A 89 2.44 32.10 26.81
C TYR A 89 1.39 31.69 25.76
N ILE A 90 0.35 32.49 25.57
CA ILE A 90 -0.67 32.28 24.54
C ILE A 90 -0.05 32.32 23.14
N LEU A 91 0.85 33.28 22.86
CA LEU A 91 1.54 33.38 21.57
C LEU A 91 2.45 32.18 21.32
N LYS A 92 3.21 31.74 22.33
CA LYS A 92 4.07 30.55 22.23
C LYS A 92 3.23 29.31 21.89
N TYR A 93 2.14 29.09 22.62
CA TYR A 93 1.23 27.96 22.37
C TYR A 93 0.63 28.00 20.97
N LYS A 94 0.20 29.18 20.49
CA LYS A 94 -0.34 29.33 19.13
C LYS A 94 0.68 28.93 18.07
N VAL A 95 1.90 29.48 18.15
CA VAL A 95 2.97 29.19 17.18
C VAL A 95 3.36 27.72 17.20
N GLU A 96 3.52 27.12 18.39
CA GLU A 96 3.81 25.69 18.54
C GLU A 96 2.68 24.84 17.93
N SER A 97 1.42 25.18 18.21
CA SER A 97 0.26 24.47 17.66
C SER A 97 0.15 24.57 16.14
N GLU A 98 0.51 25.70 15.54
CA GLU A 98 0.48 25.89 14.08
C GLU A 98 1.56 25.04 13.40
N ILE A 99 2.76 25.00 13.97
CA ILE A 99 3.86 24.15 13.47
C ILE A 99 3.49 22.68 13.56
N GLU A 100 2.96 22.23 14.70
CA GLU A 100 2.51 20.85 14.89
C GLU A 100 1.39 20.49 13.91
N ASN A 101 0.38 21.35 13.75
CA ASN A 101 -0.71 21.13 12.79
C ASN A 101 -0.21 21.04 11.35
N GLU A 102 0.78 21.85 10.98
CA GLU A 102 1.37 21.80 9.63
C GLU A 102 2.20 20.53 9.43
N GLN A 103 2.93 20.07 10.46
CA GLN A 103 3.61 18.77 10.44
C GLN A 103 2.61 17.62 10.30
N TYR A 104 1.53 17.61 11.08
CA TYR A 104 0.50 16.58 10.98
C TYR A 104 -0.17 16.57 9.60
N LYS A 105 -0.41 17.73 8.98
CA LYS A 105 -0.90 17.79 7.58
C LYS A 105 0.10 17.16 6.63
N GLN A 106 1.38 17.54 6.71
CA GLN A 106 2.41 16.98 5.83
C GLN A 106 2.57 15.46 6.01
N GLU A 107 2.50 14.97 7.25
CA GLU A 107 2.51 13.54 7.53
C GLU A 107 1.27 12.84 6.99
N SER A 108 0.08 13.44 7.14
CA SER A 108 -1.18 12.93 6.58
C SER A 108 -1.09 12.78 5.05
N TYR A 109 -0.63 13.81 4.34
CA TYR A 109 -0.45 13.75 2.88
C TYR A 109 0.57 12.68 2.46
N LYS A 110 1.64 12.48 3.22
CA LYS A 110 2.61 11.42 2.96
C LYS A 110 1.99 10.03 3.13
N VAL A 111 1.17 9.84 4.17
CA VAL A 111 0.46 8.57 4.41
C VAL A 111 -0.54 8.28 3.29
N GLU A 112 -1.32 9.28 2.87
CA GLU A 112 -2.24 9.14 1.73
C GLU A 112 -1.51 8.73 0.45
N GLY A 113 -0.42 9.40 0.10
CA GLY A 113 0.38 9.05 -1.07
C GLY A 113 0.93 7.63 -1.02
N ILE A 114 1.42 7.17 0.14
CA ILE A 114 1.89 5.79 0.31
C ILE A 114 0.76 4.79 0.10
N ILE A 115 -0.44 5.06 0.61
CA ILE A 115 -1.60 4.19 0.45
C ILE A 115 -2.04 4.15 -1.02
N GLU A 116 -2.07 5.30 -1.69
CA GLU A 116 -2.42 5.41 -3.11
C GLU A 116 -1.44 4.65 -4.00
N ASP A 117 -0.14 4.84 -3.81
CA ASP A 117 0.90 4.12 -4.55
C ASP A 117 0.80 2.61 -4.34
N TYR A 118 0.55 2.19 -3.09
CA TYR A 118 0.39 0.79 -2.74
C TYR A 118 -0.85 0.18 -3.40
N GLN A 119 -1.99 0.87 -3.37
CA GLN A 119 -3.21 0.45 -4.07
C GLN A 119 -3.02 0.40 -5.58
N GLN A 120 -2.31 1.39 -6.16
CA GLN A 120 -2.03 1.45 -7.58
C GLN A 120 -1.15 0.29 -8.03
N GLY A 121 -0.12 -0.06 -7.25
CA GLY A 121 0.73 -1.21 -7.53
C GLY A 121 -0.06 -2.53 -7.59
N TYR A 122 -0.93 -2.77 -6.60
CA TYR A 122 -1.82 -3.93 -6.61
C TYR A 122 -2.75 -3.94 -7.84
N ARG A 123 -3.39 -2.81 -8.16
CA ARG A 123 -4.28 -2.68 -9.33
C ARG A 123 -3.54 -2.91 -10.64
N SER A 124 -2.31 -2.42 -10.77
CA SER A 124 -1.51 -2.62 -11.98
C SER A 124 -1.19 -4.09 -12.21
N LEU A 125 -0.92 -4.86 -11.16
CA LEU A 125 -0.70 -6.29 -11.25
C LEU A 125 -1.98 -7.04 -11.64
N LEU A 126 -3.13 -6.65 -11.07
CA LEU A 126 -4.42 -7.18 -11.50
C LEU A 126 -4.69 -6.88 -12.98
N ASN A 127 -4.49 -5.64 -13.43
CA ASN A 127 -4.66 -5.27 -14.84
C ASN A 127 -3.76 -6.13 -15.75
N THR A 128 -2.53 -6.38 -15.32
CA THR A 128 -1.61 -7.29 -16.05
C THR A 128 -2.25 -8.68 -16.22
N ILE A 129 -2.91 -9.22 -15.19
CA ILE A 129 -3.61 -10.50 -15.29
C ILE A 129 -4.81 -10.42 -16.26
N PHE A 130 -5.62 -9.36 -16.17
CA PHE A 130 -6.84 -9.19 -16.98
C PHE A 130 -6.55 -8.93 -18.46
N GLU A 131 -5.46 -8.25 -18.78
CA GLU A 131 -5.06 -7.91 -20.15
C GLU A 131 -4.31 -9.04 -20.87
N ASN A 132 -3.61 -9.91 -20.12
CA ASN A 132 -2.75 -10.95 -20.68
C ASN A 132 -3.38 -12.35 -20.65
N GLN A 133 -4.65 -12.45 -21.06
CA GLN A 133 -5.52 -13.64 -20.85
C GLN A 133 -4.94 -14.98 -21.34
N ASN A 134 -4.02 -14.95 -22.31
CA ASN A 134 -3.40 -16.14 -22.92
C ASN A 134 -1.90 -16.28 -22.60
N ASP A 135 -1.30 -15.36 -21.82
CA ASP A 135 0.12 -15.39 -21.46
C ASP A 135 0.29 -15.87 -20.02
N ALA A 136 0.46 -17.19 -19.87
CA ALA A 136 0.65 -17.82 -18.57
C ALA A 136 1.90 -17.31 -17.84
N ALA A 137 2.96 -16.92 -18.55
CA ALA A 137 4.19 -16.46 -17.92
C ALA A 137 3.99 -15.10 -17.24
N GLN A 138 3.36 -14.16 -17.94
CA GLN A 138 3.02 -12.86 -17.36
C GLN A 138 2.00 -12.97 -16.23
N ILE A 139 0.97 -13.79 -16.39
CA ILE A 139 -0.02 -14.01 -15.34
C ILE A 139 0.64 -14.60 -14.09
N LYS A 140 1.46 -15.65 -14.23
CA LYS A 140 2.17 -16.27 -13.10
C LYS A 140 3.09 -15.27 -12.39
N ALA A 141 3.83 -14.46 -13.15
CA ALA A 141 4.70 -13.43 -12.59
C ALA A 141 3.91 -12.37 -11.80
N ALA A 142 2.78 -11.90 -12.35
CA ALA A 142 1.91 -10.94 -11.67
C ALA A 142 1.32 -11.51 -10.38
N ILE A 143 0.86 -12.78 -10.40
CA ILE A 143 0.34 -13.46 -9.21
C ILE A 143 1.44 -13.62 -8.16
N GLN A 144 2.66 -14.00 -8.56
CA GLN A 144 3.79 -14.13 -7.65
C GLN A 144 4.08 -12.79 -6.93
N GLU A 145 4.12 -11.69 -7.68
CA GLU A 145 4.33 -10.36 -7.12
C GLU A 145 3.18 -9.95 -6.17
N ILE A 146 1.93 -10.28 -6.52
CA ILE A 146 0.76 -10.04 -5.65
C ILE A 146 0.90 -10.78 -4.33
N VAL A 147 1.27 -12.07 -4.33
CA VAL A 147 1.37 -12.83 -3.09
C VAL A 147 2.58 -12.44 -2.26
N GLU A 148 3.67 -11.97 -2.87
CA GLU A 148 4.86 -11.52 -2.15
C GLU A 148 4.66 -10.15 -1.49
N LYS A 149 4.04 -9.19 -2.21
CA LYS A 149 3.95 -7.81 -1.76
C LYS A 149 2.57 -7.42 -1.23
N TYR A 150 1.51 -8.03 -1.76
CA TYR A 150 0.11 -7.61 -1.57
C TYR A 150 -0.77 -8.71 -0.97
N LYS A 151 -0.19 -9.75 -0.33
CA LYS A 151 -0.91 -10.90 0.25
C LYS A 151 -2.13 -10.48 1.07
N TRP A 152 -1.96 -9.46 1.92
CA TRP A 152 -3.03 -8.98 2.79
C TRP A 152 -4.19 -8.35 2.00
N VAL A 153 -3.91 -7.59 0.94
CA VAL A 153 -4.94 -7.00 0.08
C VAL A 153 -5.70 -8.11 -0.63
N LEU A 154 -4.96 -9.07 -1.20
CA LEU A 154 -5.54 -10.22 -1.87
C LEU A 154 -6.46 -11.01 -0.92
N GLN A 155 -6.09 -11.18 0.36
CA GLN A 155 -6.92 -11.87 1.34
C GLN A 155 -8.33 -11.25 1.51
N TYR A 156 -8.47 -9.94 1.30
CA TYR A 156 -9.77 -9.26 1.35
C TYR A 156 -10.44 -9.13 -0.02
N ASP A 157 -9.68 -9.14 -1.11
CA ASP A 157 -10.17 -8.84 -2.47
C ASP A 157 -10.31 -10.09 -3.38
N TYR A 158 -9.76 -11.24 -2.99
CA TYR A 158 -9.69 -12.44 -3.86
C TYR A 158 -11.06 -12.86 -4.41
N ARG A 159 -12.13 -12.70 -3.62
CA ARG A 159 -13.49 -13.04 -4.04
C ARG A 159 -13.92 -12.23 -5.26
N ARG A 160 -13.69 -10.92 -5.24
CA ARG A 160 -14.01 -10.03 -6.36
C ARG A 160 -13.19 -10.46 -7.58
N VAL A 161 -11.88 -10.61 -7.40
CA VAL A 161 -10.95 -10.97 -8.48
C VAL A 161 -11.34 -12.30 -9.13
N LEU A 162 -11.51 -13.37 -8.36
CA LEU A 162 -11.85 -14.68 -8.90
C LEU A 162 -13.26 -14.73 -9.50
N THR A 163 -14.22 -14.00 -8.92
CA THR A 163 -15.57 -13.90 -9.50
C THR A 163 -15.48 -13.27 -10.89
N GLU A 164 -14.76 -12.15 -11.01
CA GLU A 164 -14.55 -11.44 -12.27
C GLU A 164 -13.84 -12.31 -13.31
N LEU A 165 -12.76 -13.01 -12.92
CA LEU A 165 -12.06 -13.96 -13.81
C LEU A 165 -12.98 -15.08 -14.29
N THR A 166 -13.81 -15.65 -13.42
CA THR A 166 -14.74 -16.72 -13.83
C THR A 166 -15.90 -16.20 -14.68
N ASP A 167 -16.40 -14.98 -14.44
CA ASP A 167 -17.44 -14.35 -15.26
C ASP A 167 -16.93 -14.02 -16.67
N GLN A 168 -15.68 -13.55 -16.77
CA GLN A 168 -15.01 -13.29 -18.05
C GLN A 168 -14.44 -14.56 -18.71
N LYS A 169 -14.67 -15.75 -18.13
CA LYS A 169 -14.18 -17.05 -18.61
C LYS A 169 -12.65 -17.14 -18.76
N MET A 170 -11.91 -16.39 -17.94
CA MET A 170 -10.44 -16.36 -17.93
C MET A 170 -9.85 -17.57 -17.18
N LEU A 171 -10.11 -18.78 -17.70
CA LEU A 171 -9.77 -20.02 -17.02
C LEU A 171 -8.26 -20.19 -16.78
N LEU A 172 -7.41 -19.73 -17.72
CA LEU A 172 -5.95 -19.79 -17.57
C LEU A 172 -5.48 -19.01 -16.32
N ALA A 173 -6.03 -17.83 -16.09
CA ALA A 173 -5.71 -17.03 -14.91
C ALA A 173 -6.13 -17.72 -13.61
N VAL A 174 -7.34 -18.30 -13.59
CA VAL A 174 -7.81 -19.11 -12.45
C VAL A 174 -6.87 -20.30 -12.19
N MET A 175 -6.41 -20.98 -13.25
CA MET A 175 -5.43 -22.07 -13.10
C MET A 175 -4.10 -21.56 -12.54
N CYS A 176 -3.61 -20.40 -12.97
CA CYS A 176 -2.38 -19.81 -12.44
C CYS A 176 -2.49 -19.47 -10.95
N PHE A 177 -3.65 -18.99 -10.50
CA PHE A 177 -3.95 -18.80 -9.08
C PHE A 177 -3.92 -20.12 -8.31
N LEU A 178 -4.48 -21.20 -8.87
CA LEU A 178 -4.43 -22.54 -8.25
C LEU A 178 -3.03 -23.16 -8.26
N MET A 179 -2.17 -22.81 -9.22
CA MET A 179 -0.80 -23.33 -9.31
C MET A 179 0.15 -22.67 -8.31
N ASN A 180 -0.10 -21.40 -7.94
CA ASN A 180 0.71 -20.70 -6.96
C ASN A 180 0.33 -21.14 -5.54
N GLU A 181 1.29 -21.64 -4.76
CA GLU A 181 1.04 -22.20 -3.41
C GLU A 181 0.46 -21.16 -2.44
N GLN A 182 1.00 -19.94 -2.43
CA GLN A 182 0.53 -18.88 -1.53
C GLN A 182 -0.82 -18.31 -1.97
N ALA A 183 -1.03 -18.17 -3.27
CA ALA A 183 -2.33 -17.73 -3.78
C ALA A 183 -3.39 -18.82 -3.53
N ARG A 184 -3.00 -20.10 -3.67
CA ARG A 184 -3.85 -21.25 -3.33
C ARG A 184 -4.27 -21.20 -1.87
N GLU A 185 -3.33 -20.96 -0.96
CA GLU A 185 -3.59 -20.80 0.47
C GLU A 185 -4.58 -19.65 0.74
N VAL A 186 -4.36 -18.48 0.16
CA VAL A 186 -5.20 -17.29 0.43
C VAL A 186 -6.59 -17.43 -0.18
N CYS A 187 -6.67 -17.89 -1.42
CA CYS A 187 -7.89 -17.82 -2.22
C CYS A 187 -8.73 -19.10 -2.14
N PHE A 188 -8.11 -20.25 -1.89
CA PHE A 188 -8.73 -21.57 -2.03
C PHE A 188 -8.69 -22.43 -0.75
N ALA A 189 -8.12 -21.94 0.35
CA ALA A 189 -8.08 -22.68 1.61
C ALA A 189 -9.12 -22.20 2.63
N PRO A 190 -10.04 -23.09 3.02
CA PRO A 190 -10.79 -22.98 4.27
C PRO A 190 -10.44 -24.10 5.28
N ASP A 191 -9.81 -25.20 4.82
CA ASP A 191 -9.29 -26.33 5.61
C ASP A 191 -8.04 -26.87 4.88
N PRO A 192 -6.89 -27.05 5.57
CA PRO A 192 -5.58 -27.34 4.96
C PRO A 192 -5.46 -28.64 4.14
N GLU A 193 -6.39 -29.60 4.24
CA GLU A 193 -6.24 -30.89 3.55
C GLU A 193 -7.04 -31.06 2.25
N ASN A 194 -8.15 -30.32 2.05
CA ASN A 194 -9.12 -30.70 1.01
C ASN A 194 -9.70 -29.57 0.14
N LEU A 195 -9.27 -28.30 0.29
CA LEU A 195 -9.85 -27.15 -0.44
C LEU A 195 -11.38 -27.04 -0.27
N THR A 196 -11.91 -27.42 0.91
CA THR A 196 -13.35 -27.62 1.14
C THR A 196 -14.05 -26.45 1.81
N PHE A 197 -14.81 -25.67 1.05
CA PHE A 197 -15.59 -24.57 1.61
C PHE A 197 -16.89 -25.04 2.29
N PRO A 198 -17.38 -24.32 3.31
CA PRO A 198 -18.71 -24.57 3.85
C PRO A 198 -19.74 -24.61 2.71
N ALA A 199 -20.54 -25.69 2.67
CA ALA A 199 -21.51 -25.90 1.60
C ALA A 199 -22.44 -24.69 1.49
N GLY A 200 -22.63 -24.19 0.26
CA GLY A 200 -23.47 -23.03 -0.02
C GLY A 200 -22.84 -21.66 0.30
N SER A 201 -21.61 -21.62 0.82
CA SER A 201 -20.86 -20.35 0.92
C SER A 201 -20.50 -19.80 -0.46
N ASP A 202 -20.27 -18.50 -0.57
CA ASP A 202 -19.83 -17.85 -1.83
C ASP A 202 -18.58 -18.53 -2.41
N ASN A 203 -17.63 -18.91 -1.55
CA ASN A 203 -16.43 -19.62 -1.96
C ASN A 203 -16.74 -21.01 -2.51
N TYR A 204 -17.69 -21.74 -1.89
CA TYR A 204 -18.16 -23.02 -2.42
C TYR A 204 -18.76 -22.84 -3.82
N VAL A 205 -19.63 -21.84 -4.00
CA VAL A 205 -20.26 -21.55 -5.29
C VAL A 205 -19.21 -21.22 -6.36
N LEU A 206 -18.26 -20.36 -6.02
CA LEU A 206 -17.13 -20.02 -6.90
C LEU A 206 -16.31 -21.26 -7.27
N TYR A 207 -16.00 -22.11 -6.29
CA TYR A 207 -15.23 -23.32 -6.52
C TYR A 207 -15.96 -24.34 -7.41
N GLU A 208 -17.27 -24.54 -7.19
CA GLU A 208 -18.10 -25.36 -8.06
C GLU A 208 -18.15 -24.82 -9.50
N LYS A 209 -18.16 -23.50 -9.67
CA LYS A 209 -18.09 -22.87 -11.00
C LYS A 209 -16.78 -23.20 -11.71
N ILE A 210 -15.65 -23.15 -10.99
CA ILE A 210 -14.34 -23.54 -11.54
C ILE A 210 -14.33 -25.01 -11.97
N LYS A 211 -14.83 -25.92 -11.12
CA LYS A 211 -14.97 -27.34 -11.47
C LYS A 211 -15.87 -27.55 -12.68
N THR A 212 -16.97 -26.79 -12.76
CA THR A 212 -17.90 -26.85 -13.90
C THR A 212 -17.22 -26.40 -15.19
N MET A 213 -16.46 -25.30 -15.16
CA MET A 213 -15.69 -24.82 -16.31
C MET A 213 -14.67 -25.85 -16.77
N LEU A 214 -13.96 -26.51 -15.86
CA LEU A 214 -13.01 -27.59 -16.19
C LEU A 214 -13.67 -28.85 -16.76
N GLY A 215 -14.97 -29.06 -16.51
CA GLY A 215 -15.74 -30.17 -17.08
C GLY A 215 -16.28 -29.90 -18.49
N GLN A 216 -16.10 -28.70 -19.03
CA GLN A 216 -16.58 -28.32 -20.36
C GLN A 216 -15.70 -28.94 -21.46
N LYS A 217 -16.24 -29.09 -22.68
CA LYS A 217 -15.50 -29.68 -23.80
C LYS A 217 -14.46 -28.71 -24.36
N GLU A 218 -14.72 -27.42 -24.20
CA GLU A 218 -13.98 -26.29 -24.75
C GLU A 218 -12.71 -25.95 -23.94
N ILE A 219 -12.38 -26.72 -22.89
CA ILE A 219 -11.22 -26.42 -22.03
C ILE A 219 -9.90 -26.51 -22.81
N MET A 220 -9.84 -27.37 -23.83
CA MET A 220 -8.67 -27.52 -24.70
C MET A 220 -8.45 -26.26 -25.52
N GLU A 221 -9.52 -25.64 -26.00
CA GLU A 221 -9.46 -24.36 -26.72
C GLU A 221 -9.10 -23.21 -25.78
N THR A 222 -9.64 -23.24 -24.55
CA THR A 222 -9.45 -22.16 -23.56
C THR A 222 -8.05 -22.14 -22.97
N LEU A 223 -7.48 -23.31 -22.64
CA LEU A 223 -6.16 -23.41 -21.99
C LEU A 223 -5.01 -23.60 -23.00
N GLY A 224 -5.32 -24.01 -24.23
CA GLY A 224 -4.37 -24.16 -25.32
C GLY A 224 -3.16 -24.99 -24.92
N ASP A 225 -1.96 -24.51 -25.30
CA ASP A 225 -0.69 -25.19 -25.08
C ASP A 225 -0.33 -25.39 -23.59
N ASN A 226 -1.00 -24.66 -22.68
CA ASN A 226 -0.77 -24.81 -21.24
C ASN A 226 -1.40 -26.10 -20.70
N LEU A 227 -2.41 -26.65 -21.39
CA LEU A 227 -3.08 -27.89 -21.02
C LEU A 227 -2.42 -29.08 -21.72
N LYS A 228 -1.87 -29.98 -20.93
CA LYS A 228 -1.26 -31.23 -21.42
C LYS A 228 -2.20 -32.39 -21.14
N SER A 229 -2.22 -33.35 -22.06
CA SER A 229 -2.99 -34.57 -21.92
C SER A 229 -2.13 -35.80 -22.18
N PHE A 230 -2.48 -36.91 -21.55
CA PHE A 230 -1.86 -38.20 -21.82
C PHE A 230 -2.90 -39.32 -21.73
N SER A 231 -2.87 -40.25 -22.67
CA SER A 231 -3.62 -41.50 -22.66
C SER A 231 -2.71 -42.64 -23.09
N GLY A 232 -2.90 -43.82 -22.50
CA GLY A 232 -2.10 -44.99 -22.86
C GLY A 232 -2.20 -46.15 -21.87
N VAL A 233 -2.16 -47.36 -22.41
CA VAL A 233 -2.09 -48.59 -21.61
C VAL A 233 -0.68 -48.73 -21.03
N THR A 234 -0.63 -49.09 -19.76
CA THR A 234 0.61 -49.33 -19.01
C THR A 234 0.74 -50.78 -18.51
N ASP A 235 -0.23 -51.63 -18.83
CA ASP A 235 -0.31 -53.04 -18.40
C ASP A 235 -0.16 -53.23 -16.88
N GLY A 236 -0.67 -52.26 -16.12
CA GLY A 236 -0.57 -52.24 -14.66
C GLY A 236 0.79 -51.80 -14.10
N TYR A 237 1.75 -51.43 -14.95
CA TYR A 237 3.03 -50.85 -14.55
C TYR A 237 2.97 -49.33 -14.44
N TRP A 238 3.95 -48.75 -13.75
CA TRP A 238 4.12 -47.29 -13.72
C TRP A 238 4.92 -46.85 -14.93
N LYS A 239 4.42 -45.83 -15.63
CA LYS A 239 5.11 -45.16 -16.72
C LYS A 239 5.65 -43.82 -16.26
N ASP A 240 6.94 -43.62 -16.41
CA ASP A 240 7.62 -42.35 -16.20
C ASP A 240 7.16 -41.37 -17.29
N LEU A 241 6.18 -40.53 -16.98
CA LEU A 241 5.56 -39.61 -17.94
C LEU A 241 6.28 -38.26 -17.97
N LYS A 242 6.63 -37.74 -16.80
CA LYS A 242 7.39 -36.50 -16.65
C LYS A 242 8.50 -36.66 -15.62
N PRO A 243 9.70 -36.15 -15.90
CA PRO A 243 10.85 -36.32 -15.01
C PRO A 243 10.65 -35.54 -13.71
N LYS A 244 11.34 -36.00 -12.66
CA LYS A 244 11.48 -35.28 -11.40
C LYS A 244 12.25 -33.96 -11.60
N GLY A 245 11.92 -32.95 -10.81
CA GLY A 245 12.51 -31.61 -10.84
C GLY A 245 11.63 -30.55 -11.48
N GLN A 246 10.53 -30.94 -12.14
CA GLN A 246 9.52 -30.03 -12.68
C GLN A 246 8.17 -30.32 -12.01
N LYS A 247 7.49 -29.27 -11.53
CA LYS A 247 6.20 -29.40 -10.87
C LYS A 247 5.05 -29.39 -11.88
N TYR A 248 4.05 -30.21 -11.61
CA TYR A 248 2.83 -30.31 -12.42
C TYR A 248 1.58 -30.31 -11.53
N MET A 249 0.54 -29.61 -11.97
CA MET A 249 -0.78 -29.64 -11.34
C MET A 249 -1.67 -30.62 -12.11
N LEU A 250 -2.19 -31.64 -11.43
CA LEU A 250 -3.08 -32.64 -12.03
C LEU A 250 -4.51 -32.10 -12.02
N LEU A 251 -5.16 -32.02 -13.19
CA LEU A 251 -6.49 -31.45 -13.33
C LEU A 251 -7.60 -32.50 -13.26
N SER A 252 -7.42 -33.58 -14.02
CA SER A 252 -8.37 -34.67 -14.05
C SER A 252 -7.73 -35.99 -14.45
N ILE A 253 -8.34 -37.06 -13.96
CA ILE A 253 -8.01 -38.45 -14.31
C ILE A 253 -9.29 -39.28 -14.31
N VAL A 254 -9.32 -40.34 -15.11
CA VAL A 254 -10.47 -41.26 -15.20
C VAL A 254 -10.39 -42.31 -14.08
N ASP A 255 -11.56 -42.72 -13.56
CA ASP A 255 -11.66 -43.79 -12.55
C ASP A 255 -10.92 -45.07 -12.97
N GLY A 256 -10.08 -45.56 -12.07
CA GLY A 256 -9.24 -46.74 -12.27
C GLY A 256 -7.85 -46.45 -12.85
N ASP A 257 -7.55 -45.19 -13.14
CA ASP A 257 -6.20 -44.73 -13.46
C ASP A 257 -5.59 -44.02 -12.24
N PHE A 258 -4.26 -43.97 -12.19
CA PHE A 258 -3.52 -43.43 -11.07
C PHE A 258 -2.35 -42.56 -11.55
N ALA A 259 -2.02 -41.55 -10.76
CA ALA A 259 -0.83 -40.72 -10.94
C ALA A 259 -0.13 -40.48 -9.60
N ARG A 260 1.16 -40.18 -9.62
CA ARG A 260 1.95 -39.80 -8.45
C ARG A 260 3.19 -39.00 -8.85
N SER A 261 3.88 -38.44 -7.86
CA SER A 261 5.19 -37.80 -8.09
C SER A 261 6.21 -38.83 -8.60
N ALA A 262 7.09 -38.40 -9.49
CA ALA A 262 8.01 -39.29 -10.19
C ALA A 262 8.96 -40.02 -9.22
N GLY A 263 8.98 -41.34 -9.31
CA GLY A 263 9.87 -42.19 -8.51
C GLY A 263 9.50 -42.32 -7.04
N VAL A 264 8.32 -41.83 -6.62
CA VAL A 264 7.82 -42.01 -5.24
C VAL A 264 7.15 -43.38 -5.11
N ILE A 265 7.49 -44.12 -4.05
CA ILE A 265 6.82 -45.39 -3.72
C ILE A 265 5.62 -45.09 -2.80
N GLY A 266 4.42 -45.46 -3.23
CA GLY A 266 3.17 -45.07 -2.57
C GLY A 266 2.74 -43.65 -2.94
N GLY A 267 1.71 -43.12 -2.28
CA GLY A 267 1.16 -41.80 -2.60
C GLY A 267 0.36 -41.78 -3.90
N ASP A 268 -0.22 -42.93 -4.28
CA ASP A 268 -0.99 -43.09 -5.51
C ASP A 268 -2.27 -42.24 -5.45
N LEU A 269 -2.40 -41.31 -6.37
CA LEU A 269 -3.54 -40.41 -6.49
C LEU A 269 -4.48 -40.97 -7.56
N GLY A 270 -5.68 -41.35 -7.15
CA GLY A 270 -6.77 -41.69 -8.05
C GLY A 270 -7.66 -40.48 -8.32
N SER A 271 -8.77 -40.73 -9.02
CA SER A 271 -9.78 -39.70 -9.34
C SER A 271 -10.29 -38.95 -8.12
N ALA A 272 -10.49 -39.62 -6.98
CA ALA A 272 -10.95 -38.98 -5.74
C ALA A 272 -9.93 -38.00 -5.12
N GLN A 273 -8.64 -38.18 -5.41
CA GLN A 273 -7.58 -37.31 -4.92
C GLN A 273 -7.19 -36.23 -5.94
N ILE A 274 -7.53 -36.40 -7.22
CA ILE A 274 -7.18 -35.47 -8.29
C ILE A 274 -8.35 -34.57 -8.68
N ASN A 275 -9.49 -35.18 -9.01
CA ASN A 275 -10.62 -34.49 -9.63
C ASN A 275 -11.23 -33.51 -8.63
N GLY A 276 -11.10 -32.21 -8.90
CA GLY A 276 -11.61 -31.17 -8.02
C GLY A 276 -10.78 -30.96 -6.75
N LYS A 277 -9.55 -31.49 -6.66
CA LYS A 277 -8.56 -31.15 -5.61
C LYS A 277 -7.26 -30.58 -6.17
N PHE A 278 -7.00 -30.81 -7.46
CA PHE A 278 -5.92 -30.20 -8.22
C PHE A 278 -4.53 -30.35 -7.56
N PRO A 279 -4.10 -31.56 -7.15
CA PRO A 279 -2.83 -31.74 -6.45
C PRO A 279 -1.64 -31.34 -7.33
N VAL A 280 -0.62 -30.77 -6.71
CA VAL A 280 0.67 -30.44 -7.35
C VAL A 280 1.68 -31.53 -7.00
N VAL A 281 2.35 -32.08 -8.01
CA VAL A 281 3.31 -33.19 -7.91
C VAL A 281 4.65 -32.81 -8.53
N ASP A 282 5.74 -33.45 -8.08
CA ASP A 282 7.09 -33.30 -8.63
C ASP A 282 7.38 -34.43 -9.63
N GLY A 283 7.37 -34.10 -10.92
CA GLY A 283 7.29 -35.09 -12.00
C GLY A 283 5.96 -35.86 -11.99
N ILE A 284 5.80 -36.78 -12.94
CA ILE A 284 4.59 -37.59 -13.06
C ILE A 284 4.95 -39.03 -13.42
N ASP A 285 4.58 -39.97 -12.56
CA ASP A 285 4.39 -41.36 -12.94
C ASP A 285 2.89 -41.59 -13.17
N TYR A 286 2.54 -42.29 -14.25
CA TYR A 286 1.15 -42.58 -14.61
C TYR A 286 0.92 -44.07 -14.80
N LYS A 287 -0.28 -44.53 -14.41
CA LYS A 287 -0.71 -45.92 -14.54
C LYS A 287 -2.15 -45.98 -15.01
N SER A 288 -2.38 -46.70 -16.11
CA SER A 288 -3.69 -46.95 -16.70
C SER A 288 -3.76 -48.29 -17.42
N ASN A 289 -4.96 -48.85 -17.46
CA ASN A 289 -5.27 -50.08 -18.20
C ASN A 289 -6.13 -49.79 -19.45
N SER A 290 -6.18 -48.54 -19.91
CA SER A 290 -6.96 -48.14 -21.08
C SER A 290 -6.21 -47.13 -21.95
N SER A 291 -6.30 -47.32 -23.27
CA SER A 291 -5.78 -46.35 -24.25
C SER A 291 -6.73 -45.16 -24.47
N MET A 292 -7.98 -45.25 -24.01
CA MET A 292 -9.01 -44.22 -24.20
C MET A 292 -9.16 -43.30 -22.99
N ARG A 293 -8.62 -43.67 -21.84
CA ARG A 293 -8.66 -42.84 -20.64
C ARG A 293 -7.56 -41.80 -20.70
N THR A 294 -7.94 -40.57 -20.44
CA THR A 294 -7.06 -39.41 -20.57
C THR A 294 -6.90 -38.75 -19.22
N MET A 295 -5.65 -38.50 -18.84
CA MET A 295 -5.30 -37.61 -17.74
C MET A 295 -4.97 -36.22 -18.30
N LEU A 296 -5.41 -35.19 -17.59
CA LEU A 296 -5.14 -33.79 -17.89
C LEU A 296 -4.26 -33.16 -16.81
N TYR A 297 -3.27 -32.38 -17.20
CA TYR A 297 -2.33 -31.75 -16.29
C TYR A 297 -1.73 -30.46 -16.88
N MET A 298 -1.22 -29.60 -16.02
CA MET A 298 -0.55 -28.35 -16.39
C MET A 298 0.81 -28.25 -15.71
N GLU A 299 1.73 -27.51 -16.31
CA GLU A 299 3.04 -27.22 -15.73
C GLU A 299 2.97 -26.01 -14.80
N VAL A 300 3.49 -26.16 -13.59
CA VAL A 300 3.52 -25.13 -12.54
C VAL A 300 4.71 -24.21 -12.77
#